data_AF-A0A5P0YUL1-F1
#
_entry.id   AF-A0A5P0YUL1-F1
#
_cell.length_a   1.000
_cell.length_b   1.000
_cell.length_c   1.000
_cell.angle_alpha   90.00
_cell.angle_beta   90.00
_cell.angle_gamma   90.00
#
_symmetry.space_group_name_H-M   'P 1'
#
loop_
_entity.id
_entity.type
_entity.pdbx_description
1 polymer ?
#
loop_
_entity_poly.entity_id
_entity_poly.type
_entity_poly.pdbx_seq_one_letter_code
_entity_poly.pdbx_strand_id
1 'polypeptide(L)' 'MSLTDATSLVRVERGTASDEELAAVTALLLARAAGSQHAESARPRSGTAGWRRLERTPGFRAPHSWQG' A
#
# COMPACT_ATOMS: atom_id res chain seq x y z
N MET A 1 -2.22 1.25 26.76
CA MET A 1 -1.40 1.02 25.55
C MET A 1 -1.75 -0.37 25.05
N SER A 2 -2.65 -0.46 24.08
CA SER A 2 -3.37 -1.70 23.77
C SER A 2 -2.48 -2.67 23.00
N LEU A 3 -2.24 -3.86 23.57
CA LEU A 3 -1.43 -4.93 22.98
C LEU A 3 -2.15 -5.68 21.85
N THR A 4 -3.41 -5.34 21.55
CA THR A 4 -4.16 -5.85 20.39
C THR A 4 -3.67 -5.32 19.05
N ASP A 5 -2.91 -4.22 19.04
CA ASP A 5 -2.33 -3.65 17.82
C ASP A 5 -1.30 -4.61 17.18
N ALA A 6 -0.60 -5.39 18.01
CA ALA A 6 0.38 -6.37 17.54
C ALA A 6 -0.24 -7.53 16.73
N THR A 7 -1.54 -7.79 16.89
CA THR A 7 -2.28 -8.86 16.18
C THR A 7 -3.08 -8.37 14.98
N SER A 8 -3.33 -7.06 14.85
CA SER A 8 -4.10 -6.51 13.73
C SER A 8 -3.16 -6.08 12.59
N LEU A 9 -2.84 -7.01 11.68
CA LEU A 9 -1.92 -6.76 10.57
C LEU A 9 -2.41 -5.68 9.58
N VAL A 10 -3.72 -5.45 9.51
CA VAL A 10 -4.35 -4.50 8.58
C VAL A 10 -5.49 -3.78 9.32
N ARG A 11 -5.69 -2.48 9.02
CA ARG A 11 -6.78 -1.66 9.55
C ARG A 11 -7.58 -1.05 8.40
N VAL A 12 -8.91 -1.03 8.53
CA VAL A 12 -9.82 -0.38 7.58
C VAL A 12 -10.02 1.08 8.02
N GLU A 13 -9.60 2.03 7.20
CA GLU A 13 -9.71 3.47 7.51
C GLU A 13 -11.10 4.05 7.20
N ARG A 14 -11.78 3.53 6.19
CA ARG A 14 -13.14 3.93 5.80
C ARG A 14 -13.92 2.77 5.22
N GLY A 15 -15.24 2.79 5.42
CA GLY A 15 -16.15 1.74 4.98
C GLY A 15 -16.05 0.47 5.81
N THR A 16 -16.64 -0.61 5.30
CA THR A 16 -16.55 -1.96 5.88
C THR A 16 -15.97 -2.89 4.82
N ALA A 17 -15.05 -3.75 5.22
CA ALA A 17 -14.56 -4.84 4.38
C ALA A 17 -15.24 -6.14 4.83
N SER A 18 -15.65 -6.95 3.88
CA SER A 18 -16.05 -8.33 4.13
C SER A 18 -14.83 -9.19 4.49
N ASP A 19 -15.08 -10.34 5.13
CA ASP A 19 -14.02 -11.30 5.46
C ASP A 19 -13.28 -11.78 4.20
N GLU A 20 -13.98 -11.92 3.07
CA GLU A 20 -13.40 -12.30 1.78
C GLU A 20 -12.44 -11.24 1.25
N GLU A 21 -12.83 -9.96 1.31
CA GLU A 21 -11.97 -8.85 0.89
C GLU A 21 -10.72 -8.74 1.78
N LEU A 22 -10.88 -8.92 3.10
CA LEU A 22 -9.76 -8.91 4.04
C LEU A 22 -8.78 -10.07 3.79
N ALA A 23 -9.32 -11.27 3.51
CA ALA A 23 -8.54 -12.44 3.14
C ALA A 23 -7.78 -12.22 1.82
N ALA A 24 -8.43 -11.63 0.82
CA ALA A 24 -7.80 -11.33 -0.47
C ALA A 24 -6.62 -10.35 -0.33
N VAL A 25 -6.79 -9.27 0.44
CA VAL A 25 -5.71 -8.31 0.71
C VAL A 25 -4.55 -8.98 1.46
N THR A 26 -4.86 -9.80 2.48
CA THR A 26 -3.84 -10.54 3.24
C THR A 26 -3.06 -11.51 2.35
N ALA A 27 -3.75 -12.29 1.52
CA ALA A 27 -3.13 -13.21 0.57
C ALA A 27 -2.23 -12.48 -0.43
N LEU A 28 -2.66 -11.30 -0.91
CA LEU A 28 -1.84 -10.47 -1.80
C LEU A 28 -0.56 -9.97 -1.12
N LEU A 29 -0.64 -9.54 0.13
CA LEU A 29 0.53 -9.10 0.91
C LEU A 29 1.52 -10.25 1.13
N LEU A 30 1.02 -11.44 1.50
CA LEU A 30 1.84 -12.64 1.66
C LEU A 30 2.51 -13.06 0.34
N ALA A 31 1.77 -13.05 -0.77
CA ALA A 31 2.30 -13.36 -2.09
C ALA A 31 3.41 -12.38 -2.51
N ARG A 32 3.26 -11.08 -2.22
CA ARG A 32 4.32 -10.09 -2.48
C ARG A 32 5.55 -10.30 -1.61
N ALA A 33 5.36 -10.53 -0.31
CA ALA A 33 6.48 -10.84 0.59
C ALA A 33 7.24 -12.09 0.11
N ALA A 34 6.50 -13.11 -0.33
CA ALA A 34 7.07 -14.33 -0.87
C ALA A 34 7.74 -14.17 -2.25
N GLY A 35 7.34 -13.18 -3.05
CA GLY A 35 7.98 -12.84 -4.32
C GLY A 35 9.24 -11.98 -4.18
N SER A 36 9.29 -11.09 -3.17
CA SER A 36 10.45 -10.23 -2.90
C SER A 36 11.72 -11.03 -2.59
N GLN A 37 11.58 -12.16 -1.89
CA GLN A 37 12.69 -13.07 -1.55
C GLN A 37 13.30 -13.81 -2.77
N HIS A 38 12.67 -13.75 -3.95
CA HIS A 38 13.22 -14.33 -5.20
C HIS A 38 13.75 -13.27 -6.17
N ALA A 39 13.54 -11.98 -5.88
CA ALA A 39 13.91 -10.85 -6.74
C ALA A 39 15.26 -10.21 -6.38
N GLU A 40 16.07 -10.86 -5.53
CA GLU A 40 17.43 -10.42 -5.16
C GLU A 40 18.35 -10.22 -6.40
N SER A 41 18.01 -10.86 -7.53
CA SER A 41 18.83 -10.83 -8.77
C SER A 41 18.49 -9.70 -9.74
N ALA A 42 17.36 -9.01 -9.57
CA ALA A 42 16.96 -7.95 -10.49
C ALA A 42 16.50 -6.75 -9.69
N ARG A 43 17.46 -5.99 -9.14
CA ARG A 43 17.21 -4.71 -8.47
C ARG A 43 16.21 -3.90 -9.29
N PRO A 44 14.92 -3.83 -8.91
CA PRO A 44 14.07 -2.81 -9.47
C PRO A 44 14.69 -1.54 -8.93
N ARG A 45 15.17 -0.65 -9.81
CA ARG A 45 15.56 0.71 -9.41
C ARG A 45 14.46 1.15 -8.48
N SER A 46 14.78 1.41 -7.21
CA SER A 46 13.81 1.83 -6.21
C SER A 46 12.97 2.90 -6.88
N GLY A 47 11.74 2.55 -7.23
CA GLY A 47 10.72 3.53 -7.54
C GLY A 47 10.47 4.19 -6.21
N THR A 48 11.42 5.07 -5.80
CA THR A 48 11.20 6.03 -4.75
C THR A 48 9.83 6.54 -5.05
N ALA A 49 8.86 6.26 -4.15
CA ALA A 49 7.52 6.79 -4.29
C ALA A 49 7.71 8.24 -4.70
N GLY A 50 7.25 8.60 -5.89
CA GLY A 50 7.54 9.90 -6.48
C GLY A 50 6.70 10.90 -5.73
N TRP A 51 7.04 11.15 -4.46
CA TRP A 51 6.53 12.25 -3.65
C TRP A 51 6.77 13.47 -4.50
N ARG A 52 5.72 13.84 -5.25
CA ARG A 52 5.90 14.81 -6.31
C ARG A 52 6.21 16.10 -5.62
N ARG A 53 7.25 16.75 -6.11
CA ARG A 53 7.53 18.15 -5.82
C ARG A 53 6.28 18.93 -6.19
N LEU A 54 5.55 19.39 -5.18
CA LEU A 54 4.27 20.05 -5.35
C LEU A 54 4.46 21.33 -6.19
N GLU A 55 5.65 21.94 -6.09
CA GLU A 55 6.13 23.06 -6.89
C GLU A 55 6.26 22.77 -8.41
N ARG A 56 6.26 21.49 -8.83
CA ARG A 56 6.32 21.07 -10.25
C ARG A 56 5.02 20.41 -10.73
N THR A 57 3.98 20.43 -9.92
CA THR A 57 2.68 19.83 -10.22
C THR A 57 1.72 20.93 -10.67
N PRO A 58 0.89 20.72 -11.71
CA PRO A 58 -0.14 21.70 -12.07
C PRO A 58 -1.00 22.03 -10.84
N GLY A 59 -1.19 23.32 -10.57
CA GLY A 59 -1.80 23.83 -9.33
C GLY A 59 -3.26 23.42 -9.10
N PHE A 60 -3.90 22.79 -10.08
CA PHE A 60 -5.23 22.22 -9.95
C PHE A 60 -5.20 20.70 -10.18
N ARG A 61 -5.74 19.96 -9.22
CA ARG A 61 -6.07 18.54 -9.33
C ARG A 61 -7.54 18.36 -9.02
N ALA A 62 -8.18 17.45 -9.74
CA ALA A 62 -9.57 17.15 -9.50
C ALA A 62 -9.74 16.53 -8.08
N PRO A 63 -10.76 16.93 -7.30
CA PRO A 63 -10.93 16.46 -5.91
C PRO A 63 -11.05 14.94 -5.73
N HIS A 64 -11.28 14.20 -6.82
CA HIS A 64 -11.53 12.76 -6.83
C HIS A 64 -10.35 11.95 -7.40
N SER A 65 -9.19 12.56 -7.66
CA SER A 65 -8.01 11.83 -8.12
C SER A 65 -7.26 11.22 -6.93
N TRP A 66 -7.13 9.89 -6.91
CA TRP A 66 -6.37 9.15 -5.89
C TRP A 66 -4.92 8.88 -6.31
N GLN A 67 -4.54 9.24 -7.54
CA GLN A 67 -3.18 9.09 -8.08
C GLN A 67 -2.43 10.42 -7.97
N GLY A 68 -1.31 10.37 -7.25
CA GLY A 68 -0.40 11.49 -7.00
C GLY A 68 0.71 11.64 -8.02
#